data_AF-A0A1B6KE52-F1
#
_entry.id   AF-A0A1B6KE52-F1
#
_cell.length_a   1.000
_cell.length_b   1.000
_cell.length_c   1.000
_cell.angle_alpha   90.00
_cell.angle_beta   90.00
_cell.angle_gamma   90.00
#
_symmetry.space_group_name_H-M   'P 1'
#
loop_
_entity.id
_entity.type
_entity.pdbx_description
1 polymer ?
#
loop_
_entity_poly.entity_id
_entity_poly.type
_entity_poly.pdbx_seq_one_letter_code
_entity_poly.pdbx_strand_id
1 'polypeptide(L)'
;VAAAEEPTPENQTKVAQCLQHAYRAATQGSWERDVDTCLQVMDLCTDLAEAYIQCSEQHDHPHQKIQMLSSAKLPLKSVLTKIEREQTDLVTGELPESLVPKHKTLLVWYEKIVNEIERIKGK
;
A
#
# COMPACT_ATOMS: atom_id res chain seq x y z
N VAL A 1 11.77 0.42 -30.71
CA VAL A 1 12.44 -0.14 -29.53
C VAL A 1 12.20 0.84 -28.40
N ALA A 2 11.17 0.59 -27.58
CA ALA A 2 10.98 1.36 -26.35
C ALA A 2 12.14 0.96 -25.42
N ALA A 3 13.06 1.89 -25.16
CA ALA A 3 14.09 1.67 -24.16
C ALA A 3 13.36 1.42 -22.84
N ALA A 4 13.55 0.24 -22.27
CA ALA A 4 13.21 0.00 -20.87
C ALA A 4 14.12 0.94 -20.07
N GLU A 5 13.57 2.08 -19.64
CA GLU A 5 14.26 3.00 -18.76
C GLU A 5 14.67 2.23 -17.52
N GLU A 6 15.98 2.16 -17.27
CA GLU A 6 16.50 1.55 -16.06
C GLU A 6 15.90 2.27 -14.85
N PRO A 7 15.53 1.56 -13.77
CA PRO A 7 14.83 2.16 -12.63
C PRO A 7 15.78 3.05 -11.83
N THR A 8 15.87 4.33 -12.23
CA THR A 8 16.58 5.35 -11.47
C THR A 8 15.79 5.75 -10.21
N PRO A 9 16.45 6.26 -9.15
CA PRO A 9 15.76 6.75 -7.94
C PRO A 9 14.74 7.84 -8.21
N GLU A 10 14.99 8.67 -9.22
CA GLU A 10 14.03 9.67 -9.66
C GLU A 10 12.78 9.04 -10.31
N ASN A 11 12.97 8.01 -11.14
CA ASN A 11 11.87 7.29 -11.78
C ASN A 11 11.03 6.51 -10.78
N GLN A 12 11.65 5.84 -9.80
CA GLN A 12 10.91 5.14 -8.75
C GLN A 12 10.10 6.10 -7.86
N THR A 13 10.69 7.26 -7.52
CA THR A 13 9.97 8.31 -6.77
C THR A 13 8.75 8.83 -7.54
N LYS A 14 8.87 9.02 -8.86
CA LYS A 14 7.75 9.41 -9.73
C LYS A 14 6.66 8.35 -9.76
N VAL A 15 7.02 7.06 -9.80
CA VAL A 15 6.06 5.94 -9.73
C VAL A 15 5.31 5.98 -8.39
N ALA A 16 6.01 6.09 -7.27
CA ALA A 16 5.38 6.17 -5.94
C ALA A 16 4.42 7.37 -5.83
N GLN A 17 4.80 8.53 -6.36
CA GLN A 17 3.93 9.71 -6.40
C GLN A 17 2.69 9.49 -7.28
N CYS A 18 2.86 8.92 -8.47
CA CYS A 18 1.74 8.60 -9.37
C CYS A 18 0.75 7.63 -8.70
N LEU A 19 1.26 6.57 -8.08
CA LEU A 19 0.45 5.61 -7.32
C LEU A 19 -0.25 6.29 -6.14
N GLN A 20 0.41 7.21 -5.42
CA GLN A 20 -0.20 7.98 -4.34
C GLN A 20 -1.39 8.82 -4.85
N HIS A 21 -1.27 9.42 -6.03
CA HIS A 21 -2.37 10.16 -6.66
C HIS A 21 -3.51 9.24 -7.07
N ALA A 22 -3.22 8.10 -7.70
CA ALA A 22 -4.21 7.09 -8.06
C ALA A 22 -4.97 6.57 -6.84
N TYR A 23 -4.25 6.21 -5.77
CA TYR A 23 -4.83 5.81 -4.48
C TYR A 23 -5.76 6.89 -3.93
N ARG A 24 -5.32 8.16 -3.92
CA ARG A 24 -6.15 9.28 -3.42
C ARG A 24 -7.42 9.43 -4.23
N ALA A 25 -7.35 9.35 -5.56
CA ALA A 25 -8.52 9.45 -6.42
C ALA A 25 -9.49 8.27 -6.18
N ALA A 26 -8.96 7.04 -6.11
CA ALA A 26 -9.76 5.85 -5.85
C ALA A 26 -10.45 5.88 -4.47
N THR A 27 -9.85 6.56 -3.49
CA THR A 27 -10.37 6.64 -2.12
C THR A 27 -11.21 7.89 -1.81
N GLN A 28 -11.51 8.74 -2.80
CA GLN A 28 -12.35 9.94 -2.61
C GLN A 28 -13.86 9.65 -2.52
N GLY A 29 -14.31 8.44 -2.92
CA GLY A 29 -15.72 8.03 -2.89
C GLY A 29 -16.02 6.94 -1.86
N SER A 30 -17.22 6.34 -1.97
CA SER A 30 -17.63 5.18 -1.16
C SER A 30 -17.16 3.85 -1.75
N TRP A 31 -15.86 3.75 -2.04
CA TRP A 31 -15.23 2.57 -2.63
C TRP A 31 -15.34 1.31 -1.75
N GLU A 32 -15.55 1.50 -0.44
CA GLU A 32 -15.70 0.43 0.54
C GLU A 32 -17.02 -0.35 0.39
N ARG A 33 -17.96 0.11 -0.44
CA ARG A 33 -19.29 -0.49 -0.56
C ARG A 33 -19.40 -1.54 -1.65
N ASP A 34 -18.45 -1.54 -2.58
CA ASP A 34 -18.43 -2.43 -3.73
C ASP A 34 -17.16 -3.28 -3.70
N VAL A 35 -17.34 -4.58 -3.97
CA VAL A 35 -16.28 -5.59 -3.87
C VAL A 35 -15.20 -5.33 -4.91
N ASP A 36 -15.58 -5.00 -6.15
CA ASP A 36 -14.64 -4.72 -7.23
C ASP A 36 -13.81 -3.47 -6.94
N THR A 37 -14.42 -2.40 -6.41
CA THR A 37 -13.66 -1.22 -6.00
C THR A 37 -12.77 -1.47 -4.79
N CYS A 38 -13.17 -2.34 -3.86
CA CYS A 38 -12.29 -2.78 -2.77
C CYS A 38 -11.05 -3.51 -3.30
N LEU A 39 -11.22 -4.43 -4.25
CA LEU A 39 -10.10 -5.14 -4.90
C LEU A 39 -9.13 -4.16 -5.58
N GLN A 40 -9.65 -3.20 -6.33
CA GLN A 40 -8.84 -2.18 -7.00
C GLN A 40 -8.05 -1.32 -6.00
N VAL A 41 -8.67 -0.88 -4.91
CA VAL A 41 -7.99 -0.09 -3.88
C VAL A 41 -6.92 -0.90 -3.15
N MET A 42 -7.16 -2.18 -2.88
CA MET A 42 -6.15 -3.07 -2.28
C MET A 42 -4.96 -3.29 -3.20
N ASP A 43 -5.19 -3.43 -4.51
CA ASP A 43 -4.11 -3.55 -5.50
C ASP A 43 -3.27 -2.28 -5.58
N LEU A 44 -3.92 -1.11 -5.67
CA LEU A 44 -3.22 0.18 -5.63
C LEU A 44 -2.39 0.35 -4.36
N CYS A 45 -2.91 -0.05 -3.19
CA CYS A 45 -2.14 0.01 -1.94
C CYS A 45 -0.96 -0.96 -1.92
N THR A 46 -1.11 -2.13 -2.55
CA THR A 46 -0.05 -3.13 -2.66
C THR A 46 1.08 -2.61 -3.55
N ASP A 47 0.75 -2.08 -4.73
CA ASP A 47 1.71 -1.48 -5.66
C ASP A 47 2.42 -0.28 -5.00
N LEU A 48 1.67 0.53 -4.24
CA LEU A 48 2.20 1.65 -3.49
C LEU A 48 3.20 1.19 -2.43
N ALA A 49 2.86 0.16 -1.64
CA ALA A 49 3.77 -0.42 -0.66
C ALA A 49 5.07 -0.92 -1.28
N GLU A 50 4.98 -1.63 -2.40
CA GLU A 50 6.13 -2.13 -3.13
C GLU A 50 7.03 -0.99 -3.63
N ALA A 51 6.44 0.00 -4.30
CA ALA A 51 7.17 1.15 -4.81
C ALA A 51 7.89 1.91 -3.69
N TYR A 52 7.23 2.15 -2.55
CA TYR A 52 7.85 2.84 -1.41
C TYR A 52 8.98 2.04 -0.76
N ILE A 53 8.89 0.70 -0.69
CA ILE A 53 10.00 -0.13 -0.23
C ILE A 53 11.19 -0.01 -1.18
N GLN A 54 10.96 -0.21 -2.49
CA GLN A 54 12.02 -0.10 -3.50
C GLN A 54 12.70 1.28 -3.44
N CYS A 55 11.92 2.35 -3.40
CA CYS A 55 12.48 3.70 -3.28
C CYS A 55 13.30 3.85 -1.99
N SER A 56 12.81 3.33 -0.85
CA SER A 56 13.52 3.45 0.43
C SER A 56 14.88 2.74 0.45
N GLU A 57 15.04 1.67 -0.33
CA GLU A 57 16.30 0.96 -0.48
C GLU A 57 17.37 1.82 -1.19
N GLN A 58 16.95 2.74 -2.05
CA GLN A 58 17.83 3.61 -2.83
C GLN A 58 18.27 4.90 -2.12
N HIS A 59 17.74 5.18 -0.93
CA HIS A 59 18.20 6.29 -0.10
C HIS A 59 19.24 5.83 0.92
N ASP A 60 20.11 6.71 1.41
CA ASP A 60 21.06 6.39 2.49
C ASP A 60 20.58 6.91 3.86
N HIS A 61 19.74 7.95 3.87
CA HIS A 61 19.37 8.63 5.11
C HIS A 61 18.21 7.94 5.83
N PRO A 62 18.40 7.46 7.07
CA PRO A 62 17.40 6.69 7.80
C PRO A 62 16.09 7.47 8.01
N HIS A 63 16.17 8.77 8.29
CA HIS A 63 15.00 9.63 8.44
C HIS A 63 14.16 9.72 7.15
N GLN A 64 14.80 9.80 5.98
CA GLN A 64 14.10 9.85 4.70
C GLN A 64 13.40 8.52 4.40
N LYS A 65 14.08 7.38 4.64
CA LYS A 65 13.48 6.05 4.52
C LYS A 65 12.25 5.90 5.39
N ILE A 66 12.37 6.26 6.67
CA ILE A 66 11.23 6.18 7.61
C ILE A 66 10.07 7.05 7.13
N GLN A 67 10.34 8.28 6.66
CA GLN A 67 9.30 9.17 6.17
C GLN A 67 8.57 8.59 4.94
N MET A 68 9.32 8.01 4.00
CA MET A 68 8.77 7.36 2.81
C MET A 68 7.92 6.14 3.17
N LEU A 69 8.47 5.21 3.95
CA LEU A 69 7.74 4.03 4.39
C LEU A 69 6.50 4.39 5.22
N SER A 70 6.57 5.46 6.03
CA SER A 70 5.41 5.97 6.78
C SER A 70 4.32 6.52 5.85
N SER A 71 4.69 7.05 4.69
CA SER A 71 3.75 7.55 3.67
C SER A 71 2.94 6.43 3.02
N ALA A 72 3.49 5.22 2.94
CA ALA A 72 2.78 4.00 2.54
C ALA A 72 2.01 3.37 3.71
N LYS A 73 2.60 3.30 4.91
CA LYS A 73 2.00 2.67 6.09
C LYS A 73 0.57 3.17 6.39
N LEU A 74 0.36 4.49 6.30
CA LEU A 74 -0.92 5.12 6.63
C LEU A 74 -2.05 4.65 5.69
N PRO A 75 -1.94 4.77 4.35
CA PRO A 75 -2.86 4.17 3.38
C PRO A 75 -3.19 2.70 3.66
N LEU A 76 -2.17 1.86 3.83
CA LEU A 76 -2.38 0.42 4.05
C LEU A 76 -3.22 0.17 5.31
N LYS A 77 -2.87 0.81 6.42
CA LYS A 77 -3.64 0.69 7.66
C LYS A 77 -5.08 1.15 7.47
N SER A 78 -5.28 2.29 6.83
CA SER A 78 -6.61 2.85 6.59
C SER A 78 -7.48 1.92 5.75
N VAL A 79 -6.94 1.34 4.69
CA VAL A 79 -7.67 0.40 3.81
C VAL A 79 -8.01 -0.89 4.56
N LEU A 80 -7.05 -1.49 5.26
CA LEU A 80 -7.29 -2.70 6.08
C LEU A 80 -8.43 -2.49 7.06
N THR A 81 -8.34 -1.44 7.91
CA THR A 81 -9.37 -1.14 8.90
C THR A 81 -10.73 -0.85 8.26
N LYS A 82 -10.74 -0.20 7.10
CA LYS A 82 -11.98 0.12 6.38
C LYS A 82 -12.64 -1.14 5.82
N ILE A 83 -11.88 -2.05 5.23
CA ILE A 83 -12.39 -3.32 4.69
C ILE A 83 -12.91 -4.20 5.82
N GLU A 84 -12.13 -4.38 6.90
CA GLU A 84 -12.56 -5.16 8.07
C GLU A 84 -13.87 -4.62 8.68
N ARG A 85 -14.08 -3.31 8.63
CA ARG A 85 -15.29 -2.69 9.19
C ARG A 85 -16.50 -2.80 8.25
N GLU A 86 -16.31 -2.58 6.96
CA GLU A 86 -17.41 -2.31 6.04
C GLU A 86 -17.77 -3.53 5.18
N GLN A 87 -16.85 -4.47 4.98
CA GLN A 87 -17.06 -5.67 4.17
C GLN A 87 -17.26 -6.95 4.99
N THR A 88 -16.90 -6.95 6.28
CA THR A 88 -17.13 -8.12 7.14
C THR A 88 -18.62 -8.34 7.34
N ASP A 89 -19.08 -9.54 7.03
CA ASP A 89 -20.47 -9.93 7.20
C ASP A 89 -20.84 -9.97 8.70
N LEU A 90 -21.96 -9.34 9.04
CA LEU A 90 -22.36 -9.14 10.44
C LEU A 90 -22.83 -10.42 11.14
N VAL A 91 -23.18 -11.46 10.38
CA VAL A 91 -23.72 -12.72 10.92
C VAL A 91 -22.61 -13.74 11.10
N THR A 92 -21.75 -13.88 10.11
CA THR A 92 -20.63 -14.83 10.09
C THR A 92 -19.36 -14.26 10.70
N GLY A 93 -19.18 -12.94 10.67
CA GLY A 93 -17.94 -12.29 11.06
C GLY A 93 -16.80 -12.49 10.06
N GLU A 94 -17.11 -12.93 8.84
CA GLU A 94 -16.13 -13.26 7.82
C GLU A 94 -16.12 -12.23 6.68
N LEU A 95 -14.94 -12.07 6.06
CA LEU A 95 -14.81 -11.27 4.84
C LEU A 95 -15.29 -12.09 3.63
N PRO A 96 -15.80 -11.43 2.57
CA PRO A 96 -16.14 -12.09 1.31
C PRO A 96 -14.94 -12.89 0.78
N GLU A 97 -15.19 -14.12 0.34
CA GLU A 97 -14.12 -15.02 -0.13
C GLU A 97 -13.27 -14.41 -1.25
N SER A 98 -13.86 -13.54 -2.07
CA SER A 98 -13.16 -12.77 -3.11
C SER A 98 -12.13 -11.77 -2.57
N LEU A 99 -12.39 -11.18 -1.39
CA LEU A 99 -11.51 -10.18 -0.78
C LEU A 99 -10.40 -10.82 0.06
N VAL A 100 -10.62 -12.02 0.62
CA VAL A 100 -9.68 -12.68 1.55
C VAL A 100 -8.24 -12.78 1.01
N PRO A 101 -7.98 -13.22 -0.25
CA PRO A 101 -6.61 -13.35 -0.75
C PRO A 101 -5.89 -12.00 -0.82
N LYS A 102 -6.58 -10.96 -1.30
CA LYS A 102 -6.02 -9.61 -1.42
C LYS A 102 -5.84 -8.96 -0.05
N HIS A 103 -6.79 -9.13 0.85
CA HIS A 103 -6.69 -8.67 2.24
C HIS A 103 -5.47 -9.27 2.96
N LYS A 104 -5.25 -10.59 2.81
CA LYS A 104 -4.06 -11.27 3.36
C LYS A 104 -2.77 -10.72 2.77
N THR A 105 -2.74 -10.48 1.46
CA THR A 105 -1.58 -9.89 0.79
C THR A 105 -1.28 -8.49 1.33
N LEU A 106 -2.32 -7.68 1.51
CA LEU A 106 -2.20 -6.33 2.03
C LEU A 106 -1.68 -6.31 3.49
N LEU A 107 -2.13 -7.27 4.32
CA LEU A 107 -1.60 -7.47 5.69
C LEU A 107 -0.10 -7.75 5.67
N VAL A 108 0.35 -8.69 4.83
CA VAL A 108 1.78 -9.03 4.70
C VAL A 108 2.60 -7.80 4.31
N TRP A 109 2.12 -6.99 3.37
CA TRP A 109 2.80 -5.74 2.99
C TRP A 109 2.80 -4.70 4.11
N TYR A 110 1.70 -4.56 4.85
CA TYR A 110 1.62 -3.67 6.00
C TYR A 110 2.63 -4.07 7.08
N GLU A 111 2.68 -5.36 7.44
CA GLU A 111 3.66 -5.90 8.40
C GLU A 111 5.09 -5.69 7.92
N LYS A 112 5.36 -5.94 6.63
CA LYS A 112 6.68 -5.69 6.02
C LYS A 112 7.11 -4.23 6.17
N ILE A 113 6.23 -3.27 5.88
CA ILE A 113 6.51 -1.84 6.05
C ILE A 113 6.77 -1.49 7.53
N VAL A 114 5.95 -2.01 8.44
CA VAL A 114 6.12 -1.76 9.88
C VAL A 114 7.47 -2.28 10.37
N ASN A 115 7.80 -3.53 10.04
CA ASN A 115 9.06 -4.16 10.39
C ASN A 115 10.26 -3.41 9.82
N GLU A 116 10.15 -2.92 8.58
CA GLU A 116 11.21 -2.14 7.96
C GLU A 116 11.45 -0.81 8.67
N ILE A 117 10.38 -0.09 9.04
CA ILE A 117 10.48 1.15 9.82
C ILE A 117 11.14 0.88 11.18
N GLU A 118 10.75 -0.18 11.87
CA GLU A 118 11.34 -0.55 13.17
C GLU A 118 12.81 -0.94 13.04
N ARG A 119 13.16 -1.69 11.99
CA ARG A 119 14.54 -2.04 11.65
C ARG A 119 15.42 -0.82 11.43
N ILE A 120 14.90 0.23 10.80
CA ILE A 120 15.65 1.47 10.56
C ILE A 120 15.77 2.30 11.84
N LYS A 121 14.74 2.33 12.70
CA LYS A 121 14.76 3.05 13.98
C LYS A 121 15.68 2.41 15.03
N GLY A 122 15.86 1.09 14.96
CA GLY A 122 16.74 0.34 15.86
C GLY A 122 18.23 0.37 15.48
N LYS A 123 18.59 1.03 14.37
CA LYS A 123 19.97 1.27 13.92
C LYS A 123 20.45 2.64 14.39
#